data_AF-A0A1Q7LUF4-F1
#
_entry.id   AF-A0A1Q7LUF4-F1
#
_cell.length_a   1.000
_cell.length_b   1.000
_cell.length_c   1.000
_cell.angle_alpha   90.00
_cell.angle_beta   90.00
_cell.angle_gamma   90.00
#
_symmetry.space_group_name_H-M   'P 1'
#
loop_
_entity.id
_entity.type
_entity.pdbx_description
1 polymer ?
#
loop_
_entity_poly.entity_id
_entity_poly.type
_entity_poly.pdbx_seq_one_letter_code
_entity_poly.pdbx_strand_id
1 'polypeptide(L)'
;MAAETKERESWTELESSGKNINRTNQLKLSRVFRFNDPQTGAPQISEFPDSNPIGDTPLEMRMKHFTEIENFTFIAHVLAHELGGTTPKPIRTVADLQVPDEEFQNFVNQAKTATLTDEELADTILDVGINWEHFVASNDNLLIPEHPLKITDILMQEKIDALDFITEAFVREVNLRSIEKQTGTKPRKNHE
;
A
#
# COMPACT_ATOMS: atom_id res chain seq x y z
N MET A 1 26.78 -26.59 -7.72
CA MET A 1 26.28 -25.45 -6.92
C MET A 1 25.48 -24.58 -7.86
N ALA A 2 24.16 -24.71 -7.83
CA ALA A 2 23.23 -23.95 -8.65
C ALA A 2 22.41 -23.07 -7.72
N ALA A 3 22.41 -21.76 -7.96
CA ALA A 3 21.60 -20.80 -7.24
C ALA A 3 20.17 -20.88 -7.79
N GLU A 4 19.22 -21.21 -6.92
CA GLU A 4 17.79 -21.15 -7.21
C GLU A 4 17.35 -19.69 -7.32
N THR A 5 17.17 -19.22 -8.55
CA THR A 5 16.37 -18.02 -8.84
C THR A 5 14.90 -18.34 -8.57
N LYS A 6 14.32 -17.72 -7.54
CA LYS A 6 12.86 -17.70 -7.32
C LYS A 6 12.19 -17.16 -8.59
N GLU A 7 11.38 -18.01 -9.22
CA GLU A 7 10.52 -17.64 -10.32
C GLU A 7 9.51 -16.58 -9.86
N ARG A 8 9.42 -15.48 -10.62
CA ARG A 8 8.46 -14.41 -10.43
C ARG A 8 7.15 -14.89 -11.04
N GLU A 9 6.18 -15.29 -10.20
CA GLU A 9 4.86 -15.72 -10.65
C GLU A 9 4.20 -14.60 -11.49
N SER A 10 3.77 -14.93 -12.71
CA SER A 10 3.06 -14.00 -13.57
C SER A 10 1.63 -13.83 -13.05
N TRP A 11 1.32 -12.66 -12.50
CA TRP A 11 -0.03 -12.30 -12.11
C TRP A 11 -0.86 -11.99 -13.36
N THR A 12 -1.84 -12.84 -13.68
CA THR A 12 -2.91 -12.51 -14.63
C THR A 12 -3.99 -11.73 -13.89
N GLU A 13 -4.23 -10.48 -14.30
CA GLU A 13 -5.36 -9.66 -13.85
C GLU A 13 -6.67 -10.47 -13.99
N LEU A 14 -7.42 -10.61 -12.90
CA LEU A 14 -8.69 -11.33 -12.93
C LEU A 14 -9.77 -10.40 -13.48
N GLU A 15 -10.07 -10.53 -14.78
CA GLU A 15 -11.18 -9.82 -15.43
C GLU A 15 -12.53 -10.26 -14.82
N SER A 16 -13.28 -9.31 -14.25
CA SER A 16 -14.71 -9.53 -13.95
C SER A 16 -15.46 -9.70 -15.28
N SER A 17 -16.26 -10.76 -15.42
CA SER A 17 -17.00 -11.06 -16.65
C SER A 17 -17.90 -9.89 -17.07
N GLY A 18 -17.55 -9.21 -18.15
CA GLY A 18 -18.40 -8.19 -18.77
C GLY A 18 -17.63 -7.16 -19.59
N LYS A 19 -17.43 -7.47 -20.87
CA LYS A 19 -16.74 -6.66 -21.91
C LYS A 19 -15.24 -6.54 -21.75
N ASN A 20 -14.55 -7.30 -22.60
CA ASN A 20 -13.20 -7.07 -23.10
C ASN A 20 -12.98 -5.58 -23.43
N ILE A 21 -12.51 -4.82 -22.45
CA ILE A 21 -11.87 -3.53 -22.67
C ILE A 21 -10.43 -3.77 -22.24
N ASN A 22 -9.67 -4.38 -23.13
CA ASN A 22 -8.22 -4.34 -23.10
C ASN A 22 -7.78 -2.89 -23.42
N ARG A 23 -8.20 -1.92 -22.59
CA ARG A 23 -7.59 -0.59 -22.54
C ARG A 23 -6.35 -0.80 -21.71
N THR A 24 -5.29 -1.30 -22.34
CA THR A 24 -3.96 -1.01 -21.85
C THR A 24 -3.89 0.49 -21.65
N ASN A 25 -3.87 0.93 -20.39
CA ASN A 25 -3.78 2.34 -20.04
C ASN A 25 -2.59 2.91 -20.82
N GLN A 26 -2.85 3.82 -21.77
CA GLN A 26 -1.82 4.30 -22.70
C GLN A 26 -0.62 4.91 -21.96
N LEU A 27 -0.89 5.47 -20.78
CA LEU A 27 0.10 6.13 -19.93
C LEU A 27 0.77 5.15 -18.94
N LYS A 28 0.23 3.94 -18.76
CA LYS A 28 0.73 2.89 -17.84
C LYS A 28 1.14 3.47 -16.47
N LEU A 29 0.26 4.29 -15.89
CA LEU A 29 0.58 5.08 -14.70
C LEU A 29 0.54 4.31 -13.39
N SER A 30 -0.31 3.28 -13.29
CA SER A 30 -0.40 2.47 -12.08
C SER A 30 0.35 1.16 -12.25
N ARG A 31 1.11 0.79 -11.21
CA ARG A 31 1.70 -0.54 -11.02
C ARG A 31 1.10 -1.28 -9.83
N VAL A 32 0.11 -0.68 -9.18
CA VAL A 32 -0.70 -1.32 -8.14
C VAL A 32 -2.09 -1.65 -8.68
N PHE A 33 -2.63 -2.81 -8.32
CA PHE A 33 -3.91 -3.28 -8.83
C PHE A 33 -4.65 -4.17 -7.83
N ARG A 34 -5.97 -4.21 -7.98
CA ARG A 34 -6.85 -5.12 -7.25
C ARG A 34 -6.89 -6.48 -7.98
N PHE A 35 -6.87 -7.56 -7.23
CA PHE A 35 -7.03 -8.92 -7.75
C PHE A 35 -7.78 -9.79 -6.75
N ASN A 36 -8.16 -11.01 -7.16
CA ASN A 36 -8.61 -12.02 -6.19
C ASN A 36 -7.46 -13.00 -5.97
N ASP A 37 -7.09 -13.22 -4.72
CA ASP A 37 -6.05 -14.18 -4.36
C ASP A 37 -6.40 -15.57 -4.92
N PRO A 38 -5.55 -16.18 -5.75
CA PRO A 38 -5.86 -17.46 -6.39
C PRO A 38 -6.09 -18.62 -5.41
N GLN A 39 -5.52 -18.54 -4.20
CA GLN A 39 -5.60 -19.62 -3.21
C GLN A 39 -6.88 -19.53 -2.36
N THR A 40 -7.27 -18.33 -1.97
CA THR A 40 -8.37 -18.07 -1.02
C THR A 40 -9.61 -17.48 -1.68
N GLY A 41 -9.47 -16.91 -2.88
CA GLY A 41 -10.51 -16.14 -3.57
C GLY A 41 -10.77 -14.78 -2.94
N ALA A 42 -9.98 -14.35 -1.94
CA ALA A 42 -10.18 -13.09 -1.24
C ALA A 42 -9.79 -11.92 -2.15
N PRO A 43 -10.55 -10.81 -2.16
CA PRO A 43 -10.11 -9.60 -2.85
C PRO A 43 -8.86 -9.05 -2.16
N GLN A 44 -7.82 -8.77 -2.93
CA GLN A 44 -6.52 -8.29 -2.48
C GLN A 44 -6.05 -7.12 -3.34
N ILE A 45 -5.04 -6.44 -2.83
CA ILE A 45 -4.30 -5.36 -3.49
C ILE A 45 -2.87 -5.84 -3.64
N SER A 46 -2.27 -5.63 -4.82
CA SER A 46 -0.87 -5.96 -5.03
C SER A 46 0.03 -5.21 -4.05
N GLU A 47 1.21 -5.77 -3.76
CA GLU A 47 2.23 -5.05 -3.00
C GLU A 47 2.63 -3.76 -3.72
N PHE A 48 3.10 -2.79 -2.94
CA PHE A 48 3.71 -1.59 -3.50
C PHE A 48 5.01 -1.99 -4.21
N PRO A 49 5.33 -1.45 -5.41
CA PRO A 49 6.51 -1.89 -6.13
C PRO A 49 7.83 -1.47 -5.44
N ASP A 50 8.71 -2.43 -5.14
CA ASP A 50 10.07 -2.17 -4.58
C ASP A 50 11.00 -1.32 -5.48
N SER A 51 10.58 -1.06 -6.72
CA SER A 51 11.38 -0.37 -7.72
C SER A 51 10.72 0.93 -8.12
N ASN A 52 11.53 1.98 -8.26
CA ASN A 52 11.06 3.26 -8.77
C ASN A 52 10.42 3.10 -10.16
N PRO A 53 9.35 3.86 -10.47
CA PRO A 53 8.77 3.87 -11.81
C PRO A 53 9.80 4.33 -12.84
N ILE A 54 9.76 3.72 -14.02
CA ILE A 54 10.59 4.08 -15.17
C ILE A 54 9.80 5.04 -16.06
N GLY A 55 10.44 6.10 -16.55
CA GLY A 55 9.86 7.04 -17.49
C GLY A 55 10.93 7.71 -18.35
N ASP A 56 10.52 8.27 -19.48
CA ASP A 56 11.40 8.99 -20.41
C ASP A 56 11.81 10.35 -19.85
N THR A 57 11.05 10.87 -18.88
CA THR A 57 11.30 12.16 -18.23
C THR A 57 11.12 12.09 -16.70
N PRO A 58 11.79 12.97 -15.93
CA PRO A 58 11.54 13.16 -14.50
C PRO A 58 10.07 13.43 -14.15
N LEU A 59 9.35 14.17 -15.00
CA LEU A 59 7.92 14.43 -14.80
C LEU A 59 7.09 13.16 -14.92
N GLU A 60 7.37 12.31 -15.91
CA GLU A 60 6.66 11.05 -16.10
C GLU A 60 6.89 10.08 -14.93
N MET A 61 8.13 9.94 -14.47
CA MET A 61 8.45 9.11 -13.30
C MET A 61 7.69 9.58 -12.06
N ARG A 62 7.61 10.90 -11.84
CA ARG A 62 6.84 11.50 -10.76
C ARG A 62 5.35 11.21 -10.88
N MET A 63 4.76 11.47 -12.04
CA MET A 63 3.34 11.20 -12.27
C MET A 63 2.98 9.73 -12.02
N LYS A 64 3.83 8.80 -12.46
CA LYS A 64 3.65 7.36 -12.19
C LYS A 64 3.68 7.07 -10.70
N HIS A 65 4.67 7.59 -9.98
CA HIS A 65 4.76 7.38 -8.54
C HIS A 65 3.56 7.94 -7.78
N PHE A 66 3.11 9.16 -8.12
CA PHE A 66 1.93 9.78 -7.51
C PHE A 66 0.67 8.97 -7.76
N THR A 67 0.44 8.56 -9.02
CA THR A 67 -0.71 7.73 -9.37
C THR A 67 -0.64 6.34 -8.71
N GLU A 68 0.55 5.78 -8.50
CA GLU A 68 0.71 4.53 -7.75
C GLU A 68 0.24 4.68 -6.31
N ILE A 69 0.65 5.74 -5.61
CA ILE A 69 0.31 5.96 -4.20
C ILE A 69 -1.16 6.32 -4.03
N GLU A 70 -1.70 7.18 -4.89
CA GLU A 70 -3.13 7.52 -4.91
C GLU A 70 -3.98 6.26 -5.15
N ASN A 71 -3.64 5.44 -6.16
CA ASN A 71 -4.38 4.20 -6.39
C ASN A 71 -4.21 3.20 -5.24
N PHE A 72 -3.02 3.11 -4.66
CA PHE A 72 -2.75 2.18 -3.57
C PHE A 72 -3.61 2.49 -2.35
N THR A 73 -3.66 3.76 -1.95
CA THR A 73 -4.46 4.23 -0.82
C THR A 73 -5.96 4.15 -1.13
N PHE A 74 -6.39 4.57 -2.32
CA PHE A 74 -7.79 4.53 -2.72
C PHE A 74 -8.34 3.10 -2.81
N ILE A 75 -7.64 2.16 -3.46
CA ILE A 75 -8.09 0.77 -3.54
C ILE A 75 -8.16 0.15 -2.14
N ALA A 76 -7.21 0.48 -1.25
CA ALA A 76 -7.20 0.00 0.12
C ALA A 76 -8.37 0.53 0.94
N HIS A 77 -8.66 1.83 0.83
CA HIS A 77 -9.84 2.43 1.43
C HIS A 77 -11.14 1.74 0.97
N VAL A 78 -11.30 1.56 -0.35
CA VAL A 78 -12.48 0.88 -0.92
C VAL A 78 -12.58 -0.55 -0.38
N LEU A 79 -11.48 -1.31 -0.42
CA LEU A 79 -11.48 -2.70 0.03
C LEU A 79 -11.84 -2.80 1.52
N ALA A 80 -11.23 -1.96 2.36
CA ALA A 80 -11.50 -1.96 3.80
C ALA A 80 -12.96 -1.64 4.12
N HIS A 81 -13.60 -0.69 3.41
CA HIS A 81 -15.04 -0.46 3.54
C HIS A 81 -15.89 -1.65 3.07
N GLU A 82 -15.51 -2.31 1.97
CA GLU A 82 -16.19 -3.53 1.50
C GLU A 82 -16.05 -4.70 2.49
N LEU A 83 -15.01 -4.71 3.33
CA LEU A 83 -14.89 -5.67 4.43
C LEU A 83 -15.99 -5.47 5.48
N GLY A 84 -16.39 -4.22 5.76
CA GLY A 84 -17.54 -3.89 6.61
C GLY A 84 -17.50 -4.50 8.02
N GLY A 85 -16.30 -4.84 8.52
CA GLY A 85 -16.12 -5.44 9.84
C GLY A 85 -16.22 -4.39 10.94
N THR A 86 -17.26 -4.51 11.77
CA THR A 86 -17.53 -3.61 12.89
C THR A 86 -16.85 -4.02 14.20
N THR A 87 -16.16 -5.16 14.23
CA THR A 87 -15.42 -5.62 15.40
C THR A 87 -14.01 -5.02 15.37
N PRO A 88 -13.60 -4.24 16.39
CA PRO A 88 -12.25 -3.72 16.46
C PRO A 88 -11.19 -4.83 16.54
N LYS A 89 -10.12 -4.68 15.76
CA LYS A 89 -9.00 -5.64 15.70
C LYS A 89 -7.67 -4.88 15.81
N PRO A 90 -6.63 -5.48 16.42
CA PRO A 90 -5.30 -4.90 16.40
C PRO A 90 -4.77 -4.77 14.96
N ILE A 91 -3.85 -3.83 14.76
CA ILE A 91 -3.11 -3.69 13.50
C ILE A 91 -1.83 -4.53 13.65
N ARG A 92 -1.77 -5.68 12.99
CA ARG A 92 -0.69 -6.66 13.21
C ARG A 92 0.58 -6.27 12.45
N THR A 93 0.41 -5.64 11.30
CA THR A 93 1.49 -5.28 10.39
C THR A 93 2.38 -4.15 10.92
N VAL A 94 1.96 -3.43 11.96
CA VAL A 94 2.77 -2.38 12.61
C VAL A 94 3.57 -2.87 13.82
N ALA A 95 3.39 -4.12 14.25
CA ALA A 95 3.99 -4.65 15.49
C ALA A 95 5.52 -4.44 15.55
N ASP A 96 6.19 -4.74 14.44
CA ASP A 96 7.66 -4.64 14.30
C ASP A 96 8.10 -3.47 13.41
N LEU A 97 7.16 -2.60 13.00
CA LEU A 97 7.46 -1.50 12.09
C LEU A 97 8.37 -0.46 12.76
N GLN A 98 9.44 -0.10 12.07
CA GLN A 98 10.35 0.99 12.40
C GLN A 98 10.40 1.95 11.21
N VAL A 99 10.34 3.25 11.48
CA VAL A 99 10.32 4.31 10.46
C VAL A 99 11.40 5.36 10.76
N PRO A 100 11.91 6.07 9.75
CA PRO A 100 13.10 6.92 9.91
C PRO A 100 12.85 8.26 10.64
N ASP A 101 11.60 8.71 10.76
CA ASP A 101 11.23 9.95 11.46
C ASP A 101 10.68 9.68 12.87
N GLU A 102 11.12 10.44 13.88
CA GLU A 102 10.77 10.26 15.30
C GLU A 102 9.28 10.53 15.60
N GLU A 103 8.70 11.54 14.96
CA GLU A 103 7.28 11.88 15.13
C GLU A 103 6.39 10.76 14.59
N PHE A 104 6.72 10.26 13.40
CA PHE A 104 6.04 9.11 12.80
C PHE A 104 6.32 7.80 13.57
N GLN A 105 7.52 7.64 14.14
CA GLN A 105 7.80 6.49 14.99
C GLN A 105 6.94 6.50 16.25
N ASN A 106 6.66 7.69 16.83
CA ASN A 106 5.73 7.84 17.93
C ASN A 106 4.29 7.48 17.52
N PHE A 107 3.86 7.88 16.32
CA PHE A 107 2.58 7.44 15.76
C PHE A 107 2.51 5.91 15.63
N VAL A 108 3.53 5.28 15.05
CA VAL A 108 3.63 3.81 14.95
C VAL A 108 3.55 3.15 16.32
N ASN A 109 4.22 3.70 17.34
CA ASN A 109 4.17 3.18 18.70
C ASN A 109 2.75 3.24 19.31
N GLN A 110 1.97 4.28 19.00
CA GLN A 110 0.55 4.35 19.38
C GLN A 110 -0.28 3.30 18.63
N ALA A 111 -0.09 3.20 17.31
CA ALA A 111 -0.80 2.26 16.44
C ALA A 111 -0.61 0.80 16.85
N LYS A 112 0.55 0.42 17.41
CA LYS A 112 0.81 -0.92 17.97
C LYS A 112 -0.16 -1.34 19.07
N THR A 113 -0.76 -0.39 19.76
CA THR A 113 -1.72 -0.64 20.85
C THR A 113 -3.17 -0.36 20.43
N ALA A 114 -3.38 0.19 19.23
CA ALA A 114 -4.68 0.53 18.73
C ALA A 114 -5.45 -0.71 18.26
N THR A 115 -6.77 -0.66 18.42
CA THR A 115 -7.70 -1.60 17.81
C THR A 115 -8.70 -0.83 16.97
N LEU A 116 -8.74 -1.12 15.68
CA LEU A 116 -9.59 -0.43 14.71
C LEU A 116 -10.53 -1.41 14.04
N THR A 117 -11.76 -0.98 13.82
CA THR A 117 -12.68 -1.58 12.86
C THR A 117 -12.12 -1.50 11.44
N ASP A 118 -12.76 -2.17 10.48
CA ASP A 118 -12.31 -2.09 9.09
C ASP A 118 -12.57 -0.70 8.49
N GLU A 119 -13.64 -0.02 8.93
CA GLU A 119 -13.96 1.36 8.52
C GLU A 119 -12.96 2.37 9.10
N GLU A 120 -12.65 2.31 10.39
CA GLU A 120 -11.65 3.21 11.00
C GLU A 120 -10.25 3.02 10.38
N LEU A 121 -9.90 1.79 10.01
CA LEU A 121 -8.66 1.53 9.28
C LEU A 121 -8.72 2.13 7.87
N ALA A 122 -9.86 2.06 7.18
CA ALA A 122 -10.07 2.65 5.86
C ALA A 122 -9.89 4.17 5.87
N ASP A 123 -10.47 4.84 6.88
CA ASP A 123 -10.36 6.28 7.07
C ASP A 123 -8.91 6.68 7.37
N THR A 124 -8.23 5.91 8.24
CA THR A 124 -6.81 6.16 8.57
C THR A 124 -5.92 6.06 7.34
N ILE A 125 -6.15 5.06 6.46
CA ILE A 125 -5.40 4.92 5.21
C ILE A 125 -5.62 6.11 4.29
N LEU A 126 -6.87 6.59 4.18
CA LEU A 126 -7.21 7.74 3.34
C LEU A 126 -6.57 9.03 3.86
N ASP A 127 -6.59 9.25 5.18
CA ASP A 127 -5.93 10.41 5.79
C ASP A 127 -4.43 10.42 5.51
N VAL A 128 -3.77 9.27 5.60
CA VAL A 128 -2.33 9.15 5.27
C VAL A 128 -2.10 9.45 3.80
N GLY A 129 -2.93 8.92 2.89
CA GLY A 129 -2.85 9.19 1.45
C GLY A 129 -3.01 10.67 1.09
N ILE A 130 -4.03 11.33 1.65
CA ILE A 130 -4.27 12.77 1.42
C ILE A 130 -3.11 13.62 1.94
N ASN A 131 -2.59 13.29 3.13
CA ASN A 131 -1.44 14.01 3.68
C ASN A 131 -0.20 13.84 2.80
N TRP A 132 0.02 12.64 2.25
CA TRP A 132 1.11 12.38 1.33
C TRP A 132 0.99 13.22 0.04
N GLU A 133 -0.20 13.27 -0.57
CA GLU A 133 -0.45 14.11 -1.75
C GLU A 133 -0.19 15.59 -1.46
N HIS A 134 -0.74 16.09 -0.36
CA HIS A 134 -0.54 17.47 0.07
C HIS A 134 0.94 17.78 0.31
N PHE A 135 1.65 16.80 0.88
CA PHE A 135 3.06 16.90 1.20
C PHE A 135 3.90 17.09 -0.06
N VAL A 136 3.72 16.24 -1.07
CA VAL A 136 4.44 16.36 -2.34
C VAL A 136 4.13 17.68 -3.03
N ALA A 137 2.84 18.02 -3.16
CA ALA A 137 2.42 19.23 -3.87
C ALA A 137 3.03 20.50 -3.27
N SER A 138 3.25 20.51 -1.95
CA SER A 138 3.80 21.65 -1.22
C SER A 138 5.33 21.75 -1.26
N ASN A 139 6.03 20.71 -1.75
CA ASN A 139 7.50 20.62 -1.73
C ASN A 139 8.13 20.40 -3.11
N ASP A 140 7.39 20.65 -4.20
CA ASP A 140 7.89 20.50 -5.58
C ASP A 140 9.18 21.30 -5.85
N ASN A 141 9.32 22.44 -5.19
CA ASN A 141 10.52 23.30 -5.28
C ASN A 141 11.77 22.71 -4.61
N LEU A 142 11.64 21.67 -3.78
CA LEU A 142 12.74 21.00 -3.08
C LEU A 142 13.17 19.70 -3.78
N LEU A 143 12.57 19.36 -4.91
CA LEU A 143 12.90 18.12 -5.62
C LEU A 143 14.28 18.16 -6.26
N ILE A 144 14.96 17.01 -6.24
CA ILE A 144 16.27 16.84 -6.85
C ILE A 144 16.10 16.44 -8.32
N PRO A 145 16.58 17.22 -9.30
CA PRO A 145 16.38 16.93 -10.71
C PRO A 145 16.89 15.55 -11.15
N GLU A 146 18.03 15.12 -10.63
CA GLU A 146 18.65 13.82 -10.91
C GLU A 146 17.99 12.66 -10.15
N HIS A 147 17.22 12.96 -9.11
CA HIS A 147 16.51 12.00 -8.26
C HIS A 147 15.04 12.43 -8.10
N PRO A 148 14.19 12.18 -9.11
CA PRO A 148 12.86 12.79 -9.22
C PRO A 148 11.87 12.39 -8.12
N LEU A 149 12.21 11.42 -7.28
CA LEU A 149 11.39 10.95 -6.16
C LEU A 149 12.01 11.35 -4.80
N LYS A 150 13.03 12.20 -4.81
CA LYS A 150 13.74 12.63 -3.61
C LYS A 150 13.78 14.16 -3.53
N ILE A 151 13.71 14.66 -2.31
CA ILE A 151 13.85 16.08 -1.99
C ILE A 151 15.18 16.37 -1.31
N THR A 152 15.62 17.63 -1.38
CA THR A 152 16.88 18.09 -0.79
C THR A 152 16.84 18.17 0.73
N ASP A 153 15.65 18.32 1.33
CA ASP A 153 15.47 18.37 2.78
C ASP A 153 15.42 16.95 3.33
N ILE A 154 16.45 16.57 4.10
CA ILE A 154 16.64 15.22 4.62
C ILE A 154 15.57 14.86 5.66
N LEU A 155 15.31 15.74 6.63
CA LEU A 155 14.31 15.48 7.68
C LEU A 155 12.93 15.29 7.06
N MET A 156 12.68 16.05 6.00
CA MET A 156 11.44 15.97 5.30
C MET A 156 11.34 14.72 4.41
N GLN A 157 12.44 14.29 3.81
CA GLN A 157 12.51 13.01 3.11
C GLN A 157 12.22 11.84 4.05
N GLU A 158 12.73 11.89 5.28
CA GLU A 158 12.46 10.87 6.30
C GLU A 158 10.96 10.79 6.64
N LYS A 159 10.27 11.93 6.70
CA LYS A 159 8.80 11.97 6.87
C LYS A 159 8.05 11.32 5.70
N ILE A 160 8.46 11.60 4.46
CA ILE A 160 7.89 10.94 3.27
C ILE A 160 8.11 9.43 3.34
N ASP A 161 9.35 9.01 3.57
CA ASP A 161 9.71 7.59 3.63
C ASP A 161 8.95 6.89 4.79
N ALA A 162 8.71 7.58 5.91
CA ALA A 162 7.90 7.06 7.01
C ALA A 162 6.41 6.89 6.64
N LEU A 163 5.81 7.85 5.93
CA LEU A 163 4.44 7.75 5.43
C LEU A 163 4.27 6.56 4.49
N ASP A 164 5.24 6.33 3.59
CA ASP A 164 5.23 5.18 2.67
C ASP A 164 5.20 3.87 3.46
N PHE A 165 6.11 3.68 4.42
CA PHE A 165 6.18 2.48 5.24
C PHE A 165 4.90 2.22 6.06
N ILE A 166 4.30 3.27 6.62
CA ILE A 166 3.04 3.17 7.39
C ILE A 166 1.89 2.79 6.47
N THR A 167 1.78 3.44 5.31
CA THR A 167 0.75 3.15 4.31
C THR A 167 0.81 1.69 3.87
N GLU A 168 2.00 1.22 3.49
CA GLU A 168 2.21 -0.18 3.12
C GLU A 168 1.86 -1.16 4.25
N ALA A 169 2.19 -0.82 5.50
CA ALA A 169 1.78 -1.64 6.64
C ALA A 169 0.25 -1.70 6.77
N PHE A 170 -0.46 -0.58 6.67
CA PHE A 170 -1.92 -0.57 6.77
C PHE A 170 -2.61 -1.29 5.61
N VAL A 171 -2.15 -1.12 4.37
CA VAL A 171 -2.69 -1.86 3.24
C VAL A 171 -2.46 -3.37 3.38
N ARG A 172 -1.29 -3.78 3.88
CA ARG A 172 -1.05 -5.20 4.23
C ARG A 172 -2.03 -5.71 5.28
N GLU A 173 -2.40 -4.88 6.26
CA GLU A 173 -3.41 -5.27 7.27
C GLU A 173 -4.78 -5.46 6.61
N VAL A 174 -5.19 -4.58 5.70
CA VAL A 174 -6.45 -4.74 4.94
C VAL A 174 -6.45 -6.05 4.14
N ASN A 175 -5.35 -6.36 3.45
CA ASN A 175 -5.17 -7.61 2.73
C ASN A 175 -5.33 -8.84 3.65
N LEU A 176 -4.68 -8.83 4.83
CA LEU A 176 -4.82 -9.89 5.82
C LEU A 176 -6.26 -10.06 6.29
N ARG A 177 -6.94 -8.95 6.64
CA ARG A 177 -8.34 -8.98 7.09
C ARG A 177 -9.29 -9.47 5.99
N SER A 178 -9.00 -9.15 4.74
CA SER A 178 -9.77 -9.64 3.59
C SER A 178 -9.68 -11.16 3.43
N ILE A 179 -8.48 -11.73 3.54
CA ILE A 179 -8.27 -13.18 3.56
C ILE A 179 -9.04 -13.83 4.72
N GLU A 180 -8.97 -13.24 5.91
CA GLU A 180 -9.69 -13.75 7.08
C GLU A 180 -11.22 -13.70 6.92
N LYS A 181 -11.75 -12.63 6.31
CA LYS A 181 -13.18 -12.52 6.00
C LYS A 181 -13.62 -13.63 5.03
N GLN A 182 -12.81 -13.91 4.01
CA GLN A 182 -13.14 -14.90 2.98
C GLN A 182 -13.01 -16.34 3.48
N THR A 183 -11.98 -16.62 4.29
CA THR A 183 -11.64 -17.99 4.72
C THR A 183 -12.13 -18.35 6.12
N GLY A 184 -12.63 -17.37 6.86
CA GLY A 184 -12.92 -17.47 8.29
C GLY A 184 -11.66 -17.45 9.13
N THR A 185 -11.77 -16.99 10.38
CA THR A 185 -10.65 -17.02 11.33
C THR A 185 -10.32 -18.49 11.65
N LYS A 186 -9.27 -19.05 11.04
CA LYS A 186 -8.80 -20.38 11.45
C LYS A 186 -8.30 -20.26 12.90
N PRO A 187 -8.87 -21.00 13.88
CA PRO A 187 -8.32 -21.00 15.21
C PRO A 187 -6.87 -21.51 15.12
N ARG A 188 -5.94 -20.75 15.69
CA ARG A 188 -4.57 -21.22 15.91
C ARG A 188 -4.69 -22.59 16.59
N LYS A 189 -4.20 -23.65 15.95
CA LYS A 189 -4.07 -24.95 16.61
C LYS A 189 -3.20 -24.71 17.84
N ASN A 190 -3.81 -24.75 19.03
CA ASN A 190 -3.07 -24.91 20.26
C ASN A 190 -2.31 -26.23 20.13
N HIS A 191 -0.98 -26.14 20.06
CA HIS A 191 -0.15 -27.29 20.35
C HIS A 191 -0.29 -27.54 21.86
N GLU A 192 -1.06 -28.58 22.21
CA GLU A 192 -0.85 -29.33 23.44
C GLU A 192 0.54 -29.97 23.47
#